data_AF-W6UZB6-F1
#
_entry.id   AF-W6UZB6-F1
#
_cell.length_a   1.000
_cell.length_b   1.000
_cell.length_c   1.000
_cell.angle_alpha   90.00
_cell.angle_beta   90.00
_cell.angle_gamma   90.00
#
_symmetry.space_group_name_H-M   'P 1'
#
loop_
_entity.id
_entity.type
_entity.pdbx_description
1 polymer ?
#
loop_
_entity_poly.entity_id
_entity_poly.type
_entity_poly.pdbx_seq_one_letter_code
_entity_poly.pdbx_strand_id
1 'polypeptide(L)'
;MALAVSALCSAALLILLPEDFTEIAPMAWMILLGDSIHNFMDGMATAVGFTESPTVGVAICLCILFEELPHELGDFAVLISSGFPVKSAICANFASACTAYLGLIIGLVIGEVSSGALYVFAATSGVFLHVSLADMLPSIRQTLEEAEKKRESSFGIFVIQVGGLITGYACVLGVIFASDYISF
;
A
#
# COMPACT_ATOMS: atom_id res chain seq x y z
N MET A 1 -17.16 1.28 9.96
CA MET A 1 -15.68 1.16 9.92
C MET A 1 -15.02 2.54 9.90
N ALA A 2 -15.30 3.39 8.89
CA ALA A 2 -14.76 4.77 8.81
C ALA A 2 -14.97 5.64 10.08
N LEU A 3 -16.16 5.60 10.70
CA LEU A 3 -16.45 6.32 11.96
C LEU A 3 -15.64 5.80 13.17
N ALA A 4 -15.34 4.51 13.22
CA ALA A 4 -14.57 3.90 14.31
C ALA A 4 -13.07 4.18 14.15
N VAL A 5 -12.57 4.14 12.91
CA VAL A 5 -11.18 4.49 12.56
C VAL A 5 -10.91 5.97 12.78
N SER A 6 -11.83 6.86 12.36
CA SER A 6 -11.74 8.30 12.64
C SER A 6 -11.73 8.59 14.15
N ALA A 7 -12.54 7.90 14.95
CA ALA A 7 -12.57 8.06 16.40
C ALA A 7 -11.29 7.53 17.10
N LEU A 8 -10.76 6.38 16.66
CA LEU A 8 -9.51 5.80 17.18
C LEU A 8 -8.28 6.65 16.81
N CYS A 9 -8.23 7.17 15.58
CA CYS A 9 -7.14 8.02 15.12
C CYS A 9 -7.20 9.41 15.77
N SER A 10 -8.38 10.01 15.94
CA SER A 10 -8.54 11.24 16.73
C SER A 10 -8.09 11.06 18.18
N ALA A 11 -8.31 9.91 18.81
CA ALA A 11 -7.94 9.69 20.22
C ALA A 11 -6.45 9.40 20.44
N ALA A 12 -5.80 8.65 19.53
CA ALA A 12 -4.38 8.31 19.64
C ALA A 12 -3.45 9.46 19.21
N LEU A 13 -3.90 10.32 18.28
CA LEU A 13 -3.08 11.39 17.70
C LEU A 13 -3.26 12.76 18.38
N LEU A 14 -4.30 12.97 19.20
CA LEU A 14 -4.55 14.21 19.96
C LEU A 14 -3.44 14.55 20.97
N ILE A 15 -2.56 13.60 21.30
CA ILE A 15 -1.49 13.77 22.30
C ILE A 15 -0.18 14.24 21.65
N LEU A 16 -0.01 14.13 20.33
CA LEU A 16 1.29 14.30 19.67
C LEU A 16 1.35 15.30 18.51
N LEU A 17 0.23 15.78 17.97
CA LEU A 17 0.28 16.74 16.87
C LEU A 17 -0.56 18.02 17.13
N PRO A 18 -0.04 19.20 16.74
CA PRO A 18 -0.70 20.48 16.96
C PRO A 18 -2.02 20.57 16.20
N GLU A 19 -3.00 21.17 16.87
CA GLU A 19 -4.39 21.44 16.49
C GLU A 19 -4.56 21.97 15.05
N ASP A 20 -4.94 21.13 14.07
CA ASP A 20 -5.65 21.58 12.83
C ASP A 20 -6.23 20.43 11.95
N PHE A 21 -6.51 19.25 12.50
CA PHE A 21 -6.89 18.06 11.69
C PHE A 21 -8.40 17.78 11.59
N THR A 22 -9.25 18.64 12.14
CA THR A 22 -10.71 18.48 12.11
C THR A 22 -11.32 18.62 10.71
N GLU A 23 -10.59 19.17 9.74
CA GLU A 23 -11.04 19.29 8.33
C GLU A 23 -10.54 18.17 7.41
N ILE A 24 -9.73 17.23 7.91
CA ILE A 24 -9.20 16.14 7.08
C ILE A 24 -10.30 15.14 6.74
N ALA A 25 -10.42 14.81 5.46
CA ALA A 25 -11.36 13.80 4.99
C ALA A 25 -11.09 12.44 5.67
N PRO A 26 -12.10 11.75 6.24
CA PRO A 26 -11.93 10.44 6.86
C PRO A 26 -11.28 9.37 5.96
N MET A 27 -11.37 9.54 4.64
CA MET A 27 -10.71 8.70 3.65
C MET A 27 -9.18 8.71 3.80
N ALA A 28 -8.58 9.86 4.10
CA ALA A 28 -7.13 9.98 4.26
C ALA A 28 -6.57 9.13 5.40
N TRP A 29 -7.30 9.07 6.52
CA TRP A 29 -6.93 8.22 7.65
C TRP A 29 -7.11 6.73 7.36
N MET A 30 -8.11 6.38 6.55
CA MET A 30 -8.31 5.01 6.10
C MET A 30 -7.16 4.56 5.20
N ILE A 31 -6.76 5.41 4.25
CA ILE A 31 -5.61 5.17 3.37
C ILE A 31 -4.33 4.98 4.18
N LEU A 32 -3.98 5.89 5.10
CA LEU A 32 -2.77 5.74 5.93
C LEU A 32 -2.75 4.46 6.76
N LEU A 33 -3.90 4.04 7.26
CA LEU A 33 -4.02 2.81 8.04
C LEU A 33 -3.94 1.56 7.16
N GLY A 34 -4.58 1.59 5.99
CA GLY A 34 -4.49 0.54 4.98
C GLY A 34 -3.07 0.37 4.49
N ASP A 35 -2.41 1.47 4.16
CA ASP A 35 -1.01 1.53 3.75
C ASP A 35 -0.05 1.02 4.85
N SER A 36 -0.28 1.40 6.11
CA SER A 36 0.49 0.83 7.25
C SER A 36 0.35 -0.69 7.35
N ILE A 37 -0.81 -1.25 7.02
CA ILE A 37 -1.02 -2.71 7.02
C ILE A 37 -0.38 -3.33 5.77
N HIS A 38 -0.47 -2.67 4.61
CA HIS A 38 0.17 -3.07 3.36
C HIS A 38 1.68 -3.22 3.56
N ASN A 39 2.34 -2.13 3.96
CA ASN A 39 3.77 -2.07 4.22
C ASN A 39 4.23 -3.12 5.23
N PHE A 40 3.45 -3.37 6.29
CA PHE A 40 3.73 -4.45 7.23
C PHE A 40 3.74 -5.84 6.55
N MET A 41 2.77 -6.11 5.68
CA MET A 41 2.71 -7.39 4.96
C MET A 41 3.83 -7.54 3.93
N ASP A 42 4.27 -6.44 3.30
CA ASP A 42 5.43 -6.41 2.40
C ASP A 42 6.71 -6.79 3.10
N GLY A 43 6.91 -6.25 4.30
CA GLY A 43 7.99 -6.62 5.19
C GLY A 43 7.98 -8.11 5.51
N MET A 44 6.82 -8.65 5.90
CA MET A 44 6.68 -10.08 6.20
C MET A 44 6.96 -10.96 4.99
N ALA A 45 6.38 -10.62 3.83
CA ALA A 45 6.56 -11.37 2.59
C ALA A 45 8.02 -11.37 2.12
N THR A 46 8.69 -10.22 2.24
CA THR A 46 10.12 -10.08 1.96
C THR A 46 10.95 -11.00 2.87
N ALA A 47 10.72 -10.94 4.18
CA ALA A 47 11.46 -11.74 5.14
C ALA A 47 11.30 -13.25 4.88
N VAL A 48 10.05 -13.69 4.71
CA VAL A 48 9.73 -15.08 4.40
C VAL A 48 10.31 -15.52 3.06
N GLY A 49 10.29 -14.63 2.06
CA GLY A 49 10.92 -14.89 0.76
C GLY A 49 12.39 -15.22 0.92
N PHE A 50 13.12 -14.46 1.74
CA PHE A 50 14.53 -14.71 2.02
C PHE A 50 14.77 -15.97 2.88
N THR A 51 13.83 -16.39 3.72
CA THR A 51 13.95 -17.67 4.44
C THR A 51 13.76 -18.87 3.51
N GLU A 52 12.97 -18.73 2.43
CA GLU A 52 12.81 -19.76 1.41
C GLU A 52 14.04 -19.85 0.50
N SER A 53 14.45 -18.74 -0.13
CA SER A 53 15.72 -18.65 -0.85
C SER A 53 16.12 -17.19 -1.15
N PRO A 54 17.41 -16.89 -1.31
CA PRO A 54 17.87 -15.56 -1.73
C PRO A 54 17.22 -15.09 -3.05
N THR A 55 17.05 -16.00 -4.01
CA THR A 55 16.43 -15.70 -5.32
C THR A 55 14.98 -15.26 -5.17
N VAL A 56 14.19 -15.98 -4.37
CA VAL A 56 12.78 -15.64 -4.09
C VAL A 56 12.68 -14.32 -3.32
N GLY A 57 13.52 -14.12 -2.30
CA GLY A 57 13.56 -12.87 -1.53
C GLY A 57 13.87 -11.65 -2.40
N VAL A 58 14.89 -11.74 -3.26
CA VAL A 58 15.24 -10.66 -4.21
C VAL A 58 14.11 -10.38 -5.20
N ALA A 59 13.47 -11.43 -5.74
CA ALA A 59 12.34 -11.27 -6.64
C ALA A 59 11.16 -10.55 -5.97
N ILE A 60 10.82 -10.93 -4.73
CA ILE A 60 9.77 -10.27 -3.94
C ILE A 60 10.12 -8.80 -3.66
N CYS A 61 11.36 -8.49 -3.26
CA CYS A 61 11.78 -7.10 -3.09
C CYS A 61 11.63 -6.25 -4.35
N LEU A 62 11.97 -6.82 -5.52
CA LEU A 62 11.81 -6.11 -6.79
C LEU A 62 10.34 -5.88 -7.14
N CYS A 63 9.47 -6.88 -6.92
CA CYS A 63 8.03 -6.71 -7.09
C CYS A 63 7.48 -5.60 -6.19
N ILE A 64 7.79 -5.66 -4.89
CA ILE A 64 7.37 -4.66 -3.90
C ILE A 64 7.88 -3.26 -4.29
N LEU A 65 9.14 -3.14 -4.71
CA LEU A 65 9.69 -1.85 -5.15
C LEU A 65 8.89 -1.24 -6.31
N PHE A 66 8.46 -2.06 -7.28
CA PHE A 66 7.71 -1.59 -8.44
C PHE A 66 6.25 -1.25 -8.14
N GLU A 67 5.63 -1.84 -7.11
CA GLU A 67 4.26 -1.54 -6.71
C GLU A 67 4.18 -0.41 -5.66
N GLU A 68 5.14 -0.33 -4.74
CA GLU A 68 5.18 0.68 -3.69
C GLU A 68 5.48 2.09 -4.21
N LEU A 69 6.36 2.23 -5.20
CA LEU A 69 6.69 3.57 -5.72
C LEU A 69 5.47 4.29 -6.34
N PRO A 70 4.65 3.65 -7.19
CA PRO A 70 3.37 4.20 -7.63
C PRO A 70 2.35 4.36 -6.49
N HIS A 71 2.27 3.40 -5.56
CA HIS A 71 1.29 3.40 -4.47
C HIS A 71 1.51 4.60 -3.54
N GLU A 72 2.74 4.78 -3.06
CA GLU A 72 3.16 5.84 -2.15
C GLU A 72 2.94 7.23 -2.77
N LEU A 73 3.20 7.38 -4.07
CA LEU A 73 2.91 8.63 -4.81
C LEU A 73 1.40 8.89 -4.92
N GLY A 74 0.59 7.85 -5.08
CA GLY A 74 -0.86 7.92 -5.10
C GLY A 74 -1.42 8.36 -3.74
N ASP A 75 -0.96 7.73 -2.67
CA ASP A 75 -1.38 8.05 -1.30
C ASP A 75 -1.00 9.48 -0.92
N PHE A 76 0.23 9.89 -1.26
CA PHE A 76 0.64 11.28 -1.12
C PHE A 76 -0.31 12.24 -1.85
N ALA A 77 -0.69 11.96 -3.10
CA ALA A 77 -1.62 12.81 -3.84
C ALA A 77 -2.99 12.91 -3.16
N VAL A 78 -3.53 11.79 -2.65
CA VAL A 78 -4.82 11.76 -1.95
C VAL A 78 -4.72 12.51 -0.62
N LEU A 79 -3.64 12.36 0.14
CA LEU A 79 -3.41 13.06 1.41
C LEU A 79 -3.45 14.59 1.22
N ILE A 80 -2.75 15.11 0.20
CA ILE A 80 -2.78 16.54 -0.12
C ILE A 80 -4.19 16.99 -0.51
N SER A 81 -4.89 16.24 -1.36
CA SER A 81 -6.26 16.58 -1.77
C SER A 81 -7.27 16.52 -0.60
N SER A 82 -6.95 15.75 0.44
CA SER A 82 -7.77 15.57 1.64
C SER A 82 -7.50 16.59 2.74
N GLY A 83 -6.57 17.54 2.51
CA GLY A 83 -6.28 18.65 3.42
C GLY A 83 -5.00 18.51 4.24
N PHE A 84 -4.18 17.47 4.05
CA PHE A 84 -2.87 17.42 4.72
C PHE A 84 -1.92 18.48 4.14
N PRO A 85 -1.16 19.20 4.99
CA PRO A 85 -0.04 19.99 4.51
C PRO A 85 1.08 19.08 4.00
N VAL A 86 1.80 19.52 2.97
CA VAL A 86 2.82 18.73 2.25
C VAL A 86 3.79 17.98 3.17
N LYS A 87 4.33 18.67 4.18
CA LYS A 87 5.29 18.08 5.11
C LYS A 87 4.65 16.96 5.94
N SER A 88 3.44 17.17 6.44
CA SER A 88 2.74 16.16 7.23
C SER A 88 2.31 14.98 6.37
N ALA A 89 1.91 15.19 5.12
CA ALA A 89 1.60 14.10 4.19
C ALA A 89 2.83 13.21 3.96
N ILE A 90 3.99 13.80 3.63
CA ILE A 90 5.25 13.05 3.47
C ILE A 90 5.64 12.32 4.75
N CYS A 91 5.55 12.98 5.91
CA CYS A 91 5.90 12.35 7.17
C CYS A 91 4.95 11.20 7.56
N ALA A 92 3.66 11.33 7.27
CA ALA A 92 2.67 10.30 7.56
C ALA A 92 2.89 9.06 6.68
N ASN A 93 3.12 9.25 5.38
CA ASN A 93 3.43 8.20 4.41
C ASN A 93 4.76 7.50 4.73
N PHE A 94 5.79 8.26 5.08
CA PHE A 94 7.04 7.67 5.53
C PHE A 94 6.88 6.87 6.84
N ALA A 95 6.00 7.32 7.74
CA ALA A 95 5.73 6.63 8.99
C ALA A 95 4.95 5.31 8.78
N SER A 96 4.00 5.27 7.83
CA SER A 96 3.35 4.01 7.43
C SER A 96 4.34 3.07 6.76
N ALA A 97 5.22 3.55 5.88
CA ALA A 97 6.29 2.75 5.27
C ALA A 97 7.24 2.10 6.31
N CYS A 98 7.46 2.75 7.46
CA CYS A 98 8.30 2.18 8.52
C CYS A 98 7.72 0.90 9.15
N THR A 99 6.42 0.62 8.98
CA THR A 99 5.81 -0.63 9.45
C THR A 99 6.37 -1.86 8.73
N ALA A 100 6.92 -1.70 7.51
CA ALA A 100 7.58 -2.78 6.79
C ALA A 100 8.77 -3.36 7.54
N TYR A 101 9.51 -2.57 8.32
CA TYR A 101 10.59 -3.09 9.15
C TYR A 101 10.08 -3.98 10.29
N LEU A 102 8.92 -3.66 10.87
CA LEU A 102 8.29 -4.51 11.88
C LEU A 102 7.80 -5.82 11.25
N GLY A 103 7.20 -5.73 10.06
CA GLY A 103 6.84 -6.89 9.25
C GLY A 103 8.04 -7.77 8.96
N LEU A 104 9.15 -7.19 8.52
CA LEU A 104 10.39 -7.91 8.25
C LEU A 104 10.88 -8.69 9.48
N ILE A 105 10.94 -8.05 10.66
CA ILE A 105 11.38 -8.70 11.89
C ILE A 105 10.48 -9.88 12.25
N ILE A 106 9.16 -9.69 12.20
CA ILE A 106 8.20 -10.75 12.54
C ILE A 106 8.22 -11.87 11.50
N GLY A 107 8.31 -11.51 10.21
CA GLY A 107 8.39 -12.46 9.10
C GLY A 107 9.62 -13.35 9.18
N LEU A 108 10.77 -12.83 9.61
CA LEU A 108 11.98 -13.64 9.80
C LEU A 108 11.76 -14.71 10.87
N VAL A 109 11.11 -14.36 11.98
CA VAL A 109 10.82 -15.31 13.06
C VAL A 109 9.80 -16.37 12.61
N ILE A 110 8.77 -15.98 11.86
CA ILE A 110 7.75 -16.91 11.36
C ILE A 110 8.29 -17.80 10.25
N GLY A 111 9.20 -17.28 9.40
CA GLY A 111 9.80 -18.01 8.28
C GLY A 111 10.63 -19.23 8.71
N GLU A 112 11.16 -19.24 9.93
CA GLU A 112 11.87 -20.40 10.48
C GLU A 112 10.94 -21.56 10.90
N VAL A 113 9.62 -21.29 11.06
CA VAL A 113 8.63 -22.31 11.42
C VAL A 113 8.22 -23.09 10.17
N SER A 114 8.08 -24.42 10.29
CA SER A 114 7.62 -25.26 9.19
C SER A 114 6.25 -24.80 8.66
N SER A 115 6.16 -24.52 7.37
CA SER A 115 4.98 -23.93 6.70
C SER A 115 4.64 -22.48 7.08
N GLY A 116 5.47 -21.79 7.87
CA GLY A 116 5.28 -20.38 8.21
C GLY A 116 5.19 -19.49 6.96
N ALA A 117 6.02 -19.81 5.96
CA ALA A 117 6.03 -19.10 4.69
C ALA A 117 4.69 -19.12 3.95
N LEU A 118 4.07 -20.31 3.88
CA LEU A 118 2.77 -20.50 3.24
C LEU A 118 1.67 -19.65 3.89
N TYR A 119 1.66 -19.60 5.24
CA TYR A 119 0.67 -18.82 5.97
C TYR A 119 0.87 -17.31 5.78
N VAL A 120 2.12 -16.85 5.76
CA VAL A 120 2.43 -15.44 5.48
C VAL A 120 2.01 -15.07 4.07
N PHE A 121 2.37 -15.85 3.04
CA PHE A 121 1.95 -15.54 1.67
C PHE A 121 0.43 -15.58 1.49
N ALA A 122 -0.28 -16.52 2.12
CA ALA A 122 -1.74 -16.55 2.11
C ALA A 122 -2.35 -15.31 2.79
N ALA A 123 -1.79 -14.89 3.92
CA ALA A 123 -2.22 -13.68 4.60
C ALA A 123 -1.93 -12.42 3.78
N THR A 124 -0.72 -12.29 3.21
CA THR A 124 -0.32 -11.15 2.36
C THR A 124 -1.25 -11.03 1.16
N SER A 125 -1.53 -12.13 0.46
CA SER A 125 -2.46 -12.13 -0.67
C SER A 125 -3.87 -11.67 -0.26
N GLY A 126 -4.36 -12.10 0.92
CA GLY A 126 -5.66 -11.66 1.44
C GLY A 126 -5.69 -10.17 1.78
N VAL A 127 -4.62 -9.64 2.39
CA VAL A 127 -4.49 -8.21 2.70
C VAL A 127 -4.39 -7.38 1.43
N PHE A 128 -3.61 -7.81 0.44
CA PHE A 128 -3.49 -7.10 -0.84
C PHE A 128 -4.84 -6.98 -1.55
N LEU A 129 -5.65 -8.05 -1.53
CA LEU A 129 -7.02 -7.99 -2.02
C LEU A 129 -7.88 -7.01 -1.22
N HIS A 130 -7.71 -6.96 0.11
CA HIS A 130 -8.43 -6.01 0.95
C HIS A 130 -8.04 -4.57 0.66
N VAL A 131 -6.75 -4.23 0.67
CA VAL A 131 -6.21 -2.88 0.40
C VAL A 131 -6.60 -2.42 -1.00
N SER A 132 -6.48 -3.29 -2.01
CA SER A 132 -6.92 -2.99 -3.39
C SER A 132 -8.40 -2.62 -3.48
N LEU A 133 -9.26 -3.20 -2.63
CA LEU A 133 -10.69 -2.90 -2.62
C LEU A 133 -11.06 -1.76 -1.67
N ALA A 134 -10.37 -1.63 -0.54
CA ALA A 134 -10.69 -0.69 0.52
C ALA A 134 -10.09 0.70 0.26
N ASP A 135 -8.88 0.77 -0.30
CA ASP A 135 -8.12 2.01 -0.42
C ASP A 135 -8.13 2.54 -1.86
N MET A 136 -7.88 1.68 -2.85
CA MET A 136 -7.83 2.11 -4.26
C MET A 136 -9.22 2.36 -4.86
N LEU A 137 -10.24 1.58 -4.47
CA LEU A 137 -11.59 1.73 -5.04
C LEU A 137 -12.24 3.08 -4.70
N PRO A 138 -12.19 3.58 -3.45
CA PRO A 138 -12.70 4.92 -3.13
C PRO A 138 -11.93 6.04 -3.85
N SER A 139 -10.62 5.92 -3.99
CA SER A 139 -9.77 6.89 -4.70
C SER A 139 -10.13 7.00 -6.19
N ILE A 140 -10.33 5.86 -6.86
CA ILE A 140 -10.81 5.81 -8.25
C ILE A 140 -12.19 6.45 -8.36
N ARG A 141 -13.10 6.14 -7.43
CA ARG A 141 -14.45 6.68 -7.44
C ARG A 141 -14.46 8.20 -7.29
N GLN A 142 -13.64 8.75 -6.40
CA GLN A 142 -13.52 10.20 -6.25
C GLN A 142 -12.99 10.85 -7.54
N THR A 143 -11.97 10.27 -8.16
CA THR A 143 -11.43 10.75 -9.45
C THR A 143 -12.51 10.77 -10.54
N LEU A 144 -13.36 9.75 -10.59
CA LEU A 144 -14.47 9.67 -11.55
C LEU A 144 -15.55 10.73 -11.26
N GLU A 145 -15.95 10.91 -10.00
CA GLU A 145 -16.93 11.91 -9.58
C GLU A 145 -16.44 13.34 -9.90
N GLU A 146 -15.15 13.61 -9.71
CA GLU A 146 -14.52 14.89 -10.07
C GLU A 146 -14.47 15.14 -11.58
N ALA A 147 -14.16 14.10 -12.37
CA ALA A 147 -14.13 14.18 -13.82
C ALA A 147 -15.52 14.39 -14.42
N GLU A 148 -16.54 13.72 -13.86
CA GLU A 148 -17.94 13.90 -14.25
C GLU A 148 -18.41 15.34 -13.99
N LYS A 149 -18.04 15.91 -12.83
CA LYS A 149 -18.32 17.31 -12.49
C LYS A 149 -17.67 18.30 -13.47
N LYS A 150 -16.49 17.96 -14.00
CA LYS A 150 -15.77 18.76 -15.01
C LYS A 150 -16.22 18.49 -16.46
N ARG A 151 -17.19 17.59 -16.68
CA ARG A 151 -17.62 17.09 -18.01
C ARG A 151 -16.47 16.54 -18.86
N GLU A 152 -15.44 15.99 -18.23
CA GLU A 152 -14.37 15.30 -18.94
C GLU A 152 -14.84 13.91 -19.40
N SER A 153 -14.23 13.40 -20.47
CA SER A 153 -14.61 12.09 -21.02
C SER A 153 -14.15 10.96 -20.11
N SER A 154 -15.10 10.27 -19.48
CA SER A 154 -14.85 9.10 -18.63
C SER A 154 -14.12 7.96 -19.35
N PHE A 155 -14.18 7.93 -20.69
CA PHE A 155 -13.48 6.92 -21.50
C PHE A 155 -11.95 7.06 -21.39
N GLY A 156 -11.43 8.29 -21.32
CA GLY A 156 -9.98 8.51 -21.17
C GLY A 156 -9.45 7.96 -19.84
N ILE A 157 -10.18 8.20 -18.75
CA ILE A 157 -9.85 7.70 -17.41
C ILE A 157 -9.89 6.18 -17.38
N PHE A 158 -10.90 5.57 -17.99
CA PHE A 158 -11.01 4.12 -18.11
C PHE A 158 -9.81 3.52 -18.85
N VAL A 159 -9.41 4.10 -20.00
CA VAL A 159 -8.26 3.62 -20.77
C VAL A 159 -6.96 3.74 -19.97
N ILE A 160 -6.78 4.86 -19.24
CA ILE A 160 -5.61 5.06 -18.37
C ILE A 160 -5.58 4.02 -17.24
N GLN A 161 -6.71 3.76 -16.59
CA GLN A 161 -6.80 2.79 -15.49
C GLN A 161 -6.50 1.36 -15.96
N VAL A 162 -7.12 0.93 -17.07
CA VAL A 162 -6.86 -0.39 -17.64
C VAL A 162 -5.41 -0.49 -18.13
N GLY A 163 -4.89 0.56 -18.76
CA GLY A 163 -3.49 0.63 -19.19
C GLY A 163 -2.52 0.52 -18.01
N GLY A 164 -2.78 1.23 -16.91
CA GLY A 164 -2.01 1.14 -15.68
C GLY A 164 -2.04 -0.26 -15.07
N LEU A 165 -3.22 -0.89 -14.99
CA LEU A 165 -3.38 -2.25 -14.47
C LEU A 165 -2.61 -3.28 -15.31
N ILE A 166 -2.72 -3.21 -16.64
CA ILE A 166 -1.99 -4.10 -17.56
C ILE A 166 -0.48 -3.88 -17.40
N THR A 167 -0.04 -2.62 -17.28
CA THR A 167 1.37 -2.30 -17.12
C THR A 167 1.92 -2.84 -15.80
N GLY A 168 1.21 -2.64 -14.68
CA GLY A 168 1.59 -3.20 -13.38
C GLY A 168 1.67 -4.72 -13.41
N TYR A 169 0.66 -5.39 -13.96
CA TYR A 169 0.67 -6.84 -14.11
C TYR A 169 1.84 -7.34 -14.98
N ALA A 170 2.14 -6.64 -16.08
CA ALA A 170 3.27 -6.96 -16.94
C ALA A 170 4.62 -6.77 -16.23
N CYS A 171 4.78 -5.74 -15.38
CA CYS A 171 5.97 -5.55 -14.55
C CYS A 171 6.19 -6.73 -13.60
N VAL A 172 5.15 -7.15 -12.87
CA VAL A 172 5.23 -8.28 -11.93
C VAL A 172 5.58 -9.58 -12.67
N LEU A 173 4.92 -9.85 -13.80
CA LEU A 173 5.28 -11.00 -14.65
C LEU A 173 6.73 -10.92 -15.14
N GLY A 174 7.18 -9.73 -15.54
CA GLY A 174 8.56 -9.50 -15.96
C GLY A 174 9.58 -9.84 -14.88
N VAL A 175 9.32 -9.47 -13.63
CA VAL A 175 10.17 -9.83 -12.48
C VAL A 175 10.17 -11.34 -12.25
N ILE A 176 9.01 -11.99 -12.33
CA ILE A 176 8.90 -13.45 -12.16
C ILE A 176 9.72 -14.18 -13.25
N PHE A 177 9.57 -13.81 -14.52
CA PHE A 177 10.36 -14.40 -15.61
C PHE A 177 11.85 -14.07 -15.51
N ALA A 178 12.20 -12.89 -14.98
CA ALA A 178 13.59 -12.52 -14.73
C ALA A 178 14.20 -13.31 -13.56
N SER A 179 13.39 -13.75 -12.60
CA SER A 179 13.85 -14.47 -11.41
C SER A 179 14.53 -15.80 -11.75
N ASP A 180 14.11 -16.46 -12.84
CA ASP A 180 14.76 -17.66 -13.37
C ASP A 180 16.23 -17.42 -13.75
N TYR A 181 16.56 -16.20 -14.19
CA TYR A 181 17.92 -15.78 -14.56
C TYR A 181 18.74 -15.26 -13.37
N ILE A 182 18.09 -14.96 -12.24
CA ILE A 182 18.72 -14.48 -11.00
C ILE A 182 19.04 -15.66 -10.05
N SER A 183 18.92 -16.90 -10.52
CA SER A 183 19.20 -18.10 -9.73
C SER A 183 20.67 -18.17 -9.30
N PHE A 184 20.92 -17.91 -8.01
CA PHE A 184 22.21 -18.08 -7.33
C PHE A 184 22.36 -19.49 -6.75
#